data_AF-A0A2E7UQ18-F1
#
_entry.id   AF-A0A2E7UQ18-F1
#
_cell.length_a   1.000
_cell.length_b   1.000
_cell.length_c   1.000
_cell.angle_alpha   90.00
_cell.angle_beta   90.00
_cell.angle_gamma   90.00
#
_symmetry.space_group_name_H-M   'P 1'
#
loop_
_entity.id
_entity.type
_entity.pdbx_description
1 polymer ?
#
loop_
_entity_poly.entity_id
_entity_poly.type
_entity_poly.pdbx_seq_one_letter_code
_entity_poly.pdbx_strand_id
1 'polypeptide(L)'
;MVFLLALAAHASPATPTESQSALYQAMTPRHLEQSCSALSTLSATPQADFVWLAENAERPSWVAIRSAECVLELYAEPAAADLTRWMQSPNTLGLALTTVHAMDGVPASVARPVLEAGLAGPLADELRPRIQRLATPELRLLAETPPPASP
;
A
#
# COMPACT_ATOMS: atom_id res chain seq x y z
N MET A 1 -28.98 32.88 -7.25
CA MET A 1 -28.24 31.76 -6.63
C MET A 1 -28.24 30.61 -7.64
N VAL A 2 -27.10 30.34 -8.27
CA VAL A 2 -26.94 29.23 -9.22
C VAL A 2 -26.23 28.11 -8.47
N PHE A 3 -26.94 27.00 -8.22
CA PHE A 3 -26.34 25.77 -7.69
C PHE A 3 -25.66 25.03 -8.84
N LEU A 4 -24.33 25.09 -8.90
CA LEU A 4 -23.51 24.23 -9.73
C LEU A 4 -23.48 22.83 -9.09
N LEU A 5 -24.33 21.93 -9.57
CA LEU A 5 -24.25 20.50 -9.29
C LEU A 5 -23.04 19.93 -10.03
N ALA A 6 -21.94 19.68 -9.30
CA ALA A 6 -20.82 18.92 -9.81
C ALA A 6 -21.24 17.45 -9.97
N LEU A 7 -21.36 16.99 -11.21
CA LEU A 7 -21.49 15.55 -11.51
C LEU A 7 -20.17 14.87 -11.13
N ALA A 8 -20.14 14.20 -9.98
CA ALA A 8 -19.10 13.24 -9.66
C ALA A 8 -19.28 12.02 -10.58
N ALA A 9 -18.42 11.91 -11.59
CA ALA A 9 -18.29 10.69 -12.38
C ALA A 9 -17.84 9.56 -11.45
N HIS A 10 -18.76 8.69 -11.07
CA HIS A 10 -18.43 7.48 -10.33
C HIS A 10 -17.81 6.51 -11.34
N ALA A 11 -16.47 6.41 -11.33
CA ALA A 11 -15.79 5.34 -12.05
C ALA A 11 -16.38 4.02 -11.56
N SER A 12 -17.00 3.26 -12.47
CA SER A 12 -17.51 1.94 -12.12
C SER A 12 -16.34 1.06 -11.66
N PRO A 13 -16.49 0.28 -10.59
CA PRO A 13 -15.41 -0.61 -10.15
C PRO A 13 -15.05 -1.55 -11.31
N ALA A 14 -13.77 -1.62 -11.65
CA ALA A 14 -13.30 -2.49 -12.70
C ALA A 14 -13.71 -3.94 -12.37
N THR A 15 -14.24 -4.66 -13.35
CA THR A 15 -14.54 -6.09 -13.17
C THR A 15 -13.21 -6.84 -12.98
N PRO A 16 -13.06 -7.66 -11.92
CA PRO A 16 -11.82 -8.38 -11.68
C PRO A 16 -11.53 -9.36 -12.81
N THR A 17 -10.25 -9.55 -13.11
CA THR A 17 -9.80 -10.61 -14.02
C THR A 17 -9.98 -11.99 -13.37
N GLU A 18 -9.80 -13.05 -14.17
CA GLU A 18 -9.81 -14.43 -13.66
C GLU A 18 -8.70 -14.66 -12.62
N SER A 19 -7.48 -14.17 -12.87
CA SER A 19 -6.35 -14.30 -11.94
C SER A 19 -6.57 -13.52 -10.64
N GLN A 20 -7.14 -12.30 -10.71
CA GLN A 20 -7.51 -11.52 -9.53
C GLN A 20 -8.57 -12.23 -8.69
N SER A 21 -9.56 -12.84 -9.36
CA SER A 21 -10.60 -13.63 -8.69
C SER A 21 -10.02 -14.88 -8.01
N ALA A 22 -9.10 -15.58 -8.68
CA ALA A 22 -8.41 -16.75 -8.12
C ALA A 22 -7.58 -16.39 -6.89
N LEU A 23 -6.78 -15.32 -6.97
CA LEU A 23 -5.99 -14.79 -5.86
C LEU A 23 -6.88 -14.38 -4.69
N TYR A 24 -7.96 -13.66 -4.94
CA TYR A 24 -8.92 -13.26 -3.91
C TYR A 24 -9.46 -14.47 -3.13
N GLN A 25 -9.84 -15.54 -3.83
CA GLN A 25 -10.36 -16.77 -3.20
C GLN A 25 -9.26 -17.53 -2.43
N ALA A 26 -8.03 -17.51 -2.93
CA ALA A 26 -6.89 -18.15 -2.28
C ALA A 26 -6.48 -17.43 -0.97
N MET A 27 -6.78 -16.13 -0.82
CA MET A 27 -6.47 -15.34 0.38
C MET A 27 -7.51 -15.47 1.53
N THR A 28 -8.43 -16.43 1.44
CA THR A 28 -9.39 -16.65 2.52
C THR A 28 -8.71 -17.14 3.80
N PRO A 29 -9.26 -16.87 5.01
CA PRO A 29 -8.67 -17.31 6.27
C PRO A 29 -8.45 -18.83 6.39
N ARG A 30 -9.09 -19.62 5.52
CA ARG A 30 -8.94 -21.07 5.44
C ARG A 30 -7.60 -21.51 4.83
N HIS A 31 -6.89 -20.59 4.19
CA HIS A 31 -5.65 -20.82 3.45
C HIS A 31 -4.53 -19.87 3.90
N LEU A 32 -4.54 -19.42 5.16
CA LEU A 32 -3.54 -18.48 5.69
C LEU A 32 -2.11 -19.04 5.66
N GLU A 33 -1.96 -20.35 5.57
CA GLU A 33 -0.69 -21.03 5.40
C GLU A 33 -0.03 -20.76 4.03
N GLN A 34 -0.78 -20.24 3.05
CA GLN A 34 -0.20 -19.91 1.74
C GLN A 34 0.73 -18.70 1.84
N SER A 35 2.00 -18.91 1.51
CA SER A 35 2.98 -17.85 1.37
C SER A 35 2.65 -16.95 0.17
N CYS A 36 3.17 -15.72 0.17
CA CYS A 36 3.03 -14.83 -0.98
C CYS A 36 3.65 -15.42 -2.24
N SER A 37 4.72 -16.23 -2.09
CA SER A 37 5.34 -16.95 -3.19
C SER A 37 4.42 -18.03 -3.78
N ALA A 38 3.66 -18.76 -2.94
CA ALA A 38 2.66 -19.71 -3.44
C ALA A 38 1.52 -18.99 -4.17
N LEU A 39 1.02 -17.89 -3.60
CA LEU A 39 -0.06 -17.10 -4.20
C LEU A 39 0.34 -16.51 -5.56
N SER A 40 1.59 -16.04 -5.71
CA SER A 40 2.04 -15.42 -6.96
C SER A 40 1.99 -16.36 -8.16
N THR A 41 2.01 -17.67 -7.95
CA THR A 41 1.89 -18.67 -9.02
C THR A 41 0.50 -18.71 -9.67
N LEU A 42 -0.52 -18.12 -9.03
CA LEU A 42 -1.89 -18.06 -9.54
C LEU A 42 -2.10 -16.96 -10.60
N SER A 43 -1.09 -16.14 -10.86
CA SER A 43 -1.16 -15.04 -11.81
C SER A 43 0.07 -14.98 -12.72
N ALA A 44 -0.15 -14.64 -13.99
CA ALA A 44 0.94 -14.33 -14.91
C ALA A 44 1.53 -12.92 -14.67
N THR A 45 0.80 -12.05 -13.97
CA THR A 45 1.18 -10.67 -13.62
C THR A 45 0.96 -10.41 -12.13
N PRO A 46 1.63 -11.16 -11.23
CA PRO A 46 1.29 -11.22 -9.82
C PRO A 46 1.42 -9.86 -9.11
N GLN A 47 2.44 -9.06 -9.43
CA GLN A 47 2.58 -7.71 -8.89
C GLN A 47 1.33 -6.87 -9.17
N ALA A 48 0.92 -6.79 -10.43
CA ALA A 48 -0.20 -5.95 -10.85
C ALA A 48 -1.51 -6.42 -10.21
N ASP A 49 -1.73 -7.73 -10.12
CA ASP A 49 -2.92 -8.29 -9.49
C ASP A 49 -2.95 -8.09 -7.98
N PHE A 50 -1.81 -8.21 -7.29
CA PHE A 50 -1.72 -7.90 -5.86
C PHE A 50 -1.94 -6.41 -5.59
N VAL A 51 -1.38 -5.50 -6.40
CA VAL A 51 -1.64 -4.06 -6.29
C VAL A 51 -3.13 -3.79 -6.51
N TRP A 52 -3.73 -4.39 -7.55
CA TRP A 52 -5.15 -4.22 -7.83
C TRP A 52 -6.02 -4.69 -6.65
N LEU A 53 -5.73 -5.86 -6.08
CA LEU A 53 -6.45 -6.37 -4.92
C LEU A 53 -6.26 -5.51 -3.67
N ALA A 54 -5.05 -5.00 -3.44
CA ALA A 54 -4.78 -4.08 -2.33
C ALA A 54 -5.64 -2.81 -2.42
N GLU A 55 -5.88 -2.31 -3.62
CA GLU A 55 -6.62 -1.07 -3.86
C GLU A 55 -8.14 -1.25 -4.02
N ASN A 56 -8.59 -2.42 -4.50
CA ASN A 56 -9.98 -2.63 -4.92
C ASN A 56 -10.74 -3.69 -4.10
N ALA A 57 -10.08 -4.49 -3.26
CA ALA A 57 -10.77 -5.46 -2.41
C ALA A 57 -11.47 -4.78 -1.22
N GLU A 58 -12.72 -4.36 -1.43
CA GLU A 58 -13.50 -3.65 -0.40
C GLU A 58 -13.87 -4.53 0.79
N ARG A 59 -14.23 -5.80 0.52
CA ARG A 59 -14.58 -6.78 1.54
C ARG A 59 -14.12 -8.17 1.12
N PRO A 60 -13.61 -8.97 2.06
CA PRO A 60 -13.22 -8.59 3.41
C PRO A 60 -11.88 -7.83 3.42
N SER A 61 -11.68 -6.91 4.37
CA SER A 61 -10.52 -5.98 4.38
C SER A 61 -9.16 -6.68 4.50
N TRP A 62 -9.11 -7.90 5.05
CA TRP A 62 -7.88 -8.67 5.16
C TRP A 62 -7.30 -9.06 3.79
N VAL A 63 -8.11 -9.13 2.73
CA VAL A 63 -7.61 -9.42 1.37
C VAL A 63 -6.74 -8.27 0.87
N ALA A 64 -7.19 -7.02 1.07
CA ALA A 64 -6.43 -5.85 0.69
C ALA A 64 -5.09 -5.78 1.44
N ILE A 65 -5.13 -5.99 2.76
CA ILE A 65 -3.92 -6.00 3.61
C ILE A 65 -2.98 -7.12 3.17
N ARG A 66 -3.47 -8.35 3.00
CA ARG A 66 -2.65 -9.50 2.60
C ARG A 66 -2.04 -9.30 1.23
N SER A 67 -2.77 -8.69 0.30
CA SER A 67 -2.24 -8.36 -1.03
C SER A 67 -1.13 -7.33 -0.94
N ALA A 68 -1.29 -6.28 -0.13
CA ALA A 68 -0.24 -5.28 0.11
C ALA A 68 1.01 -5.89 0.76
N GLU A 69 0.84 -6.81 1.72
CA GLU A 69 1.95 -7.58 2.29
C GLU A 69 2.71 -8.36 1.21
N CYS A 70 2.00 -9.02 0.29
CA CYS A 70 2.65 -9.73 -0.81
C CYS A 70 3.36 -8.81 -1.81
N VAL A 71 2.86 -7.58 -2.03
CA VAL A 71 3.60 -6.56 -2.79
C VAL A 71 4.90 -6.20 -2.06
N LEU A 72 4.84 -5.94 -0.76
CA LEU A 72 6.01 -5.52 0.04
C LEU A 72 7.04 -6.65 0.20
N GLU A 73 6.59 -7.90 0.33
CA GLU A 73 7.45 -9.07 0.50
C GLU A 73 8.20 -9.43 -0.80
N LEU A 74 7.51 -9.42 -1.95
CA LEU A 74 8.05 -9.98 -3.19
C LEU A 74 8.35 -8.95 -4.27
N TYR A 75 7.68 -7.79 -4.24
CA TYR A 75 7.64 -6.85 -5.36
C TYR A 75 7.87 -5.40 -4.93
N ALA A 76 8.49 -5.14 -3.79
CA ALA A 76 8.65 -3.78 -3.26
C ALA A 76 9.36 -2.84 -4.26
N GLU A 77 10.44 -3.30 -4.89
CA GLU A 77 11.19 -2.52 -5.89
C GLU A 77 10.37 -2.21 -7.15
N PRO A 78 9.84 -3.21 -7.88
CA PRO A 78 9.05 -2.91 -9.08
C PRO A 78 7.71 -2.24 -8.79
N ALA A 79 7.21 -2.27 -7.54
CA ALA A 79 6.00 -1.58 -7.11
C ALA A 79 6.25 -0.22 -6.42
N ALA A 80 7.48 0.32 -6.44
CA ALA A 80 7.84 1.54 -5.71
C ALA A 80 6.93 2.74 -6.03
N ALA A 81 6.44 2.86 -7.26
CA ALA A 81 5.50 3.92 -7.66
C ALA A 81 4.12 3.75 -7.00
N ASP A 82 3.61 2.52 -6.92
CA ASP A 82 2.35 2.22 -6.24
C ASP A 82 2.47 2.42 -4.73
N LEU A 83 3.57 1.98 -4.11
CA LEU A 83 3.86 2.22 -2.69
C LEU A 83 3.91 3.73 -2.38
N THR A 84 4.57 4.51 -3.23
CA THR A 84 4.61 5.98 -3.11
C THR A 84 3.20 6.58 -3.19
N ARG A 85 2.38 6.11 -4.14
CA ARG A 85 0.98 6.54 -4.27
C ARG A 85 0.17 6.24 -3.01
N TRP A 86 0.34 5.05 -2.41
CA TRP A 86 -0.33 4.69 -1.17
C TRP A 86 0.04 5.62 -0.01
N MET A 87 1.30 6.06 0.05
CA MET A 87 1.79 6.97 1.09
C MET A 87 1.31 8.42 0.92
N GLN A 88 0.96 8.83 -0.30
CA GLN A 88 0.61 10.22 -0.63
C GLN A 88 -0.90 10.49 -0.74
N SER A 89 -1.75 9.46 -0.65
CA SER A 89 -3.21 9.61 -0.77
C SER A 89 -3.90 9.47 0.60
N PRO A 90 -4.76 10.42 1.00
CA PRO A 90 -5.50 10.32 2.26
C PRO A 90 -6.50 9.16 2.24
N ASN A 91 -6.91 8.70 1.06
CA ASN A 91 -7.86 7.60 0.90
C ASN A 91 -7.20 6.22 1.09
N THR A 92 -5.88 6.15 1.18
CA THR A 92 -5.12 4.89 1.32
C THR A 92 -4.41 4.79 2.66
N LEU A 93 -4.90 5.47 3.71
CA LEU A 93 -4.29 5.44 5.05
C LEU A 93 -3.99 4.00 5.50
N GLY A 94 -4.94 3.07 5.39
CA GLY A 94 -4.71 1.66 5.75
C GLY A 94 -3.52 1.03 5.04
N LEU A 95 -3.40 1.24 3.72
CA LEU A 95 -2.27 0.76 2.93
C LEU A 95 -0.96 1.44 3.35
N ALA A 96 -0.97 2.77 3.54
CA ALA A 96 0.19 3.51 4.01
C ALA A 96 0.70 2.98 5.36
N LEU A 97 -0.21 2.67 6.29
CA LEU A 97 0.16 2.09 7.58
C LEU A 97 0.76 0.68 7.43
N THR A 98 0.18 -0.16 6.58
CA THR A 98 0.73 -1.50 6.26
C THR A 98 2.11 -1.38 5.62
N THR A 99 2.28 -0.45 4.68
CA THR A 99 3.55 -0.14 4.01
C THR A 99 4.62 0.23 5.03
N VAL A 100 4.37 1.18 5.94
CA VAL A 100 5.32 1.53 7.00
C VAL A 100 5.68 0.32 7.86
N HIS A 101 4.69 -0.51 8.24
CA HIS A 101 4.95 -1.67 9.10
C HIS A 101 5.94 -2.67 8.48
N ALA A 102 5.96 -2.81 7.16
CA ALA A 102 6.84 -3.73 6.46
C ALA A 102 8.24 -3.17 6.14
N MET A 103 8.49 -1.87 6.37
CA MET A 103 9.70 -1.21 5.84
C MET A 103 11.03 -1.75 6.37
N ASP A 104 11.05 -2.34 7.56
CA ASP A 104 12.26 -2.98 8.09
C ASP A 104 12.69 -4.22 7.28
N GLY A 105 11.80 -4.81 6.48
CA GLY A 105 12.10 -5.92 5.57
C GLY A 105 12.39 -5.49 4.12
N VAL A 106 12.22 -4.21 3.79
CA VAL A 106 12.35 -3.67 2.43
C VAL A 106 13.76 -3.08 2.23
N PRO A 107 14.42 -3.27 1.07
CA PRO A 107 15.70 -2.62 0.80
C PRO A 107 15.65 -1.11 1.00
N ALA A 108 16.66 -0.54 1.67
CA ALA A 108 16.70 0.89 2.00
C ALA A 108 16.59 1.82 0.77
N SER A 109 17.06 1.36 -0.40
CA SER A 109 16.94 2.05 -1.69
C SER A 109 15.48 2.28 -2.12
N VAL A 110 14.55 1.43 -1.68
CA VAL A 110 13.11 1.55 -1.92
C VAL A 110 12.42 2.17 -0.71
N ALA A 111 12.76 1.72 0.50
CA ALA A 111 12.08 2.15 1.72
C ALA A 111 12.21 3.65 1.98
N ARG A 112 13.42 4.21 1.85
CA ARG A 112 13.68 5.63 2.11
C ARG A 112 12.82 6.56 1.24
N PRO A 113 12.84 6.50 -0.11
CA PRO A 113 12.05 7.41 -0.93
C PRO A 113 10.53 7.26 -0.70
N VAL A 114 10.04 6.03 -0.42
CA VAL A 114 8.63 5.79 -0.10
C VAL A 114 8.23 6.45 1.23
N LEU A 115 9.07 6.34 2.26
CA LEU A 115 8.84 6.98 3.56
C LEU A 115 8.94 8.51 3.49
N GLU A 116 9.94 9.04 2.76
CA GLU A 116 10.10 10.47 2.51
C GLU A 116 8.86 11.04 1.79
N ALA A 117 8.32 10.32 0.80
CA ALA A 117 7.10 10.71 0.12
C ALA A 117 5.88 10.77 1.05
N GLY A 118 5.75 9.82 1.99
CA GLY A 118 4.69 9.85 2.98
C GLY A 118 4.82 10.98 4.00
N LEU A 119 6.04 11.26 4.46
CA LEU A 119 6.34 12.37 5.39
C LEU A 119 6.17 13.75 4.74
N ALA A 120 6.28 13.84 3.41
CA ALA A 120 5.96 15.05 2.64
C ALA A 120 4.46 15.13 2.26
N GLY A 121 3.69 14.06 2.48
CA GLY A 121 2.32 13.91 2.04
C GLY A 121 1.28 14.32 3.11
N PRO A 122 -0.01 14.17 2.78
CA PRO A 122 -1.12 14.53 3.68
C PRO A 122 -1.24 13.61 4.90
N LEU A 123 -0.53 12.48 4.94
CA LEU A 123 -0.55 11.50 6.02
C LEU A 123 0.65 11.62 6.98
N ALA A 124 1.44 12.70 6.87
CA ALA A 124 2.71 12.81 7.59
C ALA A 124 2.57 12.66 9.11
N ASP A 125 1.50 13.22 9.70
CA ASP A 125 1.26 13.19 11.14
C ASP A 125 0.90 11.78 11.63
N GLU A 126 0.16 11.01 10.84
CA GLU A 126 -0.18 9.61 11.13
C GLU A 126 1.01 8.67 10.96
N LEU A 127 1.88 8.95 9.99
CA LEU A 127 3.00 8.07 9.63
C LEU A 127 4.21 8.28 10.55
N ARG A 128 4.50 9.52 10.95
CA ARG A 128 5.66 9.87 11.79
C ARG A 128 5.83 8.99 13.05
N PRO A 129 4.82 8.80 13.94
CA PRO A 129 4.97 7.96 15.13
C PRO A 129 5.15 6.47 14.82
N ARG A 130 4.87 6.02 13.59
CA ARG A 130 5.11 4.64 13.13
C ARG A 130 6.52 4.49 12.59
N ILE A 131 6.97 5.45 11.78
CA ILE A 131 8.35 5.51 11.28
C ILE A 131 9.35 5.60 12.45
N GLN A 132 9.00 6.34 13.52
CA GLN A 132 9.79 6.40 14.75
C GLN A 132 9.98 5.04 15.46
N ARG A 133 9.14 4.04 15.14
CA ARG A 133 9.18 2.70 15.74
C ARG A 133 9.87 1.66 14.85
N LEU A 134 10.36 2.05 13.67
CA LEU A 134 11.14 1.15 12.81
C LEU A 134 12.43 0.72 13.53
N ALA A 135 12.82 -0.54 13.33
CA ALA A 135 14.03 -1.11 13.86
C ALA A 135 15.28 -0.53 13.16
N THR A 136 15.14 -0.18 11.88
CA THR A 136 16.21 0.35 11.01
C THR A 136 16.53 1.80 11.35
N PRO A 137 17.70 2.11 11.96
CA PRO A 137 17.99 3.44 12.50
C PRO A 137 17.92 4.56 11.44
N GLU A 138 18.45 4.32 10.25
CA GLU A 138 18.48 5.30 9.16
C GLU A 138 17.09 5.67 8.63
N LEU A 139 16.12 4.75 8.71
CA LEU A 139 14.72 5.03 8.35
C LEU A 139 14.01 5.77 9.49
N ARG A 140 14.31 5.41 10.74
CA ARG A 140 13.76 6.09 11.92
C ARG A 140 14.12 7.58 11.97
N LEU A 141 15.38 7.92 11.65
CA LEU A 141 15.88 9.30 11.63
C LEU A 141 15.10 10.22 10.68
N LEU A 142 14.42 9.68 9.65
CA LEU A 142 13.58 10.47 8.75
C LEU A 142 12.45 11.19 9.51
N ALA A 143 11.86 10.53 10.52
CA ALA A 143 10.74 11.06 11.28
C ALA A 143 11.15 12.04 12.40
N GLU A 144 12.45 12.16 12.68
CA GLU A 144 13.01 13.13 13.63
C GLU A 144 13.23 14.50 12.99
N THR A 145 13.25 14.56 11.65
CA THR A 145 13.37 15.82 10.92
C THR A 145 12.06 16.61 11.05
N PRO A 146 12.10 17.87 11.50
CA PRO A 146 10.91 18.72 11.52
C PRO A 146 10.32 18.82 10.10
N PRO A 147 8.99 18.86 9.95
CA PRO A 147 8.42 19.17 8.64
C PRO A 147 8.98 20.54 8.19
N PRO A 148 9.23 20.74 6.89
CA PRO A 148 9.57 22.07 6.40
C PRO A 148 8.47 23.04 6.85
N ALA A 149 8.86 24.22 7.36
CA ALA A 149 7.91 25.23 7.77
C ALA A 149 6.94 25.50 6.62
N SER A 150 5.64 25.31 6.86
CA SER A 150 4.62 25.60 5.85
C SER A 150 4.71 27.09 5.49
N PRO A 151 4.81 27.44 4.20
CA PRO A 151 4.84 28.84 3.76
C PRO A 151 3.53 29.57 4.06
#